data_AF-A0A6F9BUU6-F1
#
_entry.id   AF-A0A6F9BUU6-F1
#
_cell.length_a   1.000
_cell.length_b   1.000
_cell.length_c   1.000
_cell.angle_alpha   90.00
_cell.angle_beta   90.00
_cell.angle_gamma   90.00
#
_symmetry.space_group_name_H-M   'P 1'
#
loop_
_entity.id
_entity.type
_entity.pdbx_description
1 polymer ?
#
loop_
_entity_poly.entity_id
_entity_poly.type
_entity_poly.pdbx_seq_one_letter_code
_entity_poly.pdbx_strand_id
1 'polypeptide(L)'
;VVAEEELLKADIKGDTQEAELLILDEFAVLCRDLYAFYPMLIRYVDNNRSRWLKRPDAQSNELFTMVAEIFILWCKSHNFKREEQNFVVQNEINNLSFLTGESKTKMSKKDTDDEVKDHLRENLHLQDKSDDLAVQWQMNLYKDVVVGSEEPTDPEQTVDRIQSISAAVFHLEQVEQPLRMKKCVFQKLLSKQRKRAVVACFRMAPLYNLPRHRSINLFVLGYVRLWIETEEYSFEERLVQDLASCAEDEEEEGEEEKEKTFEEKEMEKQKILYQQARLHARGAAEMVLQMISASKGRLGPMVTCTLKLGISILNGGNVLVQQKMLDYLKEKRDAGFFKSLSGLMQSCSVLDLNAFERQNKAEGLGMVTDEGSSKFSQ
;
A
#
# COMPACT_ATOMS: atom_id res chain seq x y z
N VAL A 1 -16.35 32.30 9.02
CA VAL A 1 -16.85 30.91 9.10
C VAL A 1 -15.85 29.90 8.54
N VAL A 2 -15.78 29.60 7.23
CA VAL A 2 -14.85 28.56 6.70
C VAL A 2 -13.36 28.92 6.92
N ALA A 3 -12.99 30.19 6.75
CA ALA A 3 -11.62 30.67 7.00
C ALA A 3 -11.24 30.68 8.50
N GLU A 4 -12.22 30.88 9.40
CA GLU A 4 -11.99 30.80 10.85
C GLU A 4 -11.93 29.34 11.34
N GLU A 5 -12.67 28.42 10.69
CA GLU A 5 -12.61 26.99 10.99
C GLU A 5 -11.27 26.37 10.56
N GLU A 6 -10.68 26.82 9.46
CA GLU A 6 -9.33 26.41 9.05
C GLU A 6 -8.24 26.98 9.96
N LEU A 7 -8.38 28.22 10.44
CA LEU A 7 -7.48 28.81 11.44
C LEU A 7 -7.56 28.07 12.78
N LEU A 8 -8.76 27.75 13.26
CA LEU A 8 -8.95 26.96 14.49
C LEU A 8 -8.43 25.51 14.34
N LYS A 9 -8.57 24.89 13.16
CA LYS A 9 -7.96 23.57 12.87
C LYS A 9 -6.44 23.63 12.76
N ALA A 10 -5.86 24.75 12.33
CA ALA A 10 -4.42 24.97 12.29
C ALA A 10 -3.84 25.20 13.69
N ASP A 11 -4.51 26.00 14.54
CA ASP A 11 -4.10 26.23 15.93
C ASP A 11 -4.17 24.93 16.77
N ILE A 12 -5.23 24.13 16.63
CA ILE A 12 -5.36 22.83 17.33
C ILE A 12 -4.29 21.82 16.86
N LYS A 13 -3.85 21.89 15.59
CA LYS A 13 -2.76 21.06 15.05
C LYS A 13 -1.37 21.56 15.45
N GLY A 14 -1.20 22.87 15.62
CA GLY A 14 0.04 23.48 16.11
C GLY A 14 0.32 23.06 17.55
N ASP A 15 -0.67 23.20 18.43
CA ASP A 15 -0.56 22.83 19.85
C ASP A 15 -0.26 21.33 20.04
N THR A 16 -0.80 20.46 19.19
CA THR A 16 -0.57 19.02 19.28
C THR A 16 0.81 18.61 18.77
N GLN A 17 1.33 19.24 17.71
CA GLN A 17 2.70 18.99 17.24
C GLN A 17 3.75 19.57 18.20
N GLU A 18 3.49 20.74 18.78
CA GLU A 18 4.36 21.34 19.77
C GLU A 18 4.38 20.52 21.08
N ALA A 19 3.23 20.02 21.52
CA ALA A 19 3.15 19.08 22.64
C ALA A 19 3.89 17.76 22.36
N GLU A 20 3.79 17.22 21.13
CA GLU A 20 4.56 16.03 20.74
C GLU A 20 6.07 16.27 20.77
N LEU A 21 6.54 17.44 20.35
CA LEU A 21 7.95 17.82 20.41
C LEU A 21 8.44 17.99 21.86
N LEU A 22 7.63 18.59 22.73
CA LEU A 22 7.94 18.73 24.16
C LEU A 22 8.07 17.36 24.83
N ILE A 23 7.15 16.43 24.54
CA ILE A 23 7.22 15.06 25.06
C ILE A 23 8.52 14.36 24.60
N LEU A 24 8.93 14.56 23.34
CA LEU A 24 10.18 13.98 22.83
C LEU A 24 11.42 14.56 23.53
N ASP A 25 11.44 15.87 23.81
CA ASP A 25 12.53 16.51 24.53
C ASP A 25 12.62 16.00 25.99
N GLU A 26 11.49 15.82 26.67
CA GLU A 26 11.45 15.19 28.01
C GLU A 26 12.02 13.77 28.01
N PHE A 27 11.69 12.96 26.99
CA PHE A 27 12.26 11.61 26.85
C PHE A 27 13.77 11.63 26.58
N ALA A 28 14.28 12.62 25.84
CA ALA A 28 15.70 12.79 25.58
C ALA A 28 16.48 13.15 26.84
N VAL A 29 15.94 14.09 27.63
CA VAL A 29 16.48 14.43 28.95
C VAL A 29 16.48 13.22 29.87
N LEU A 30 15.38 12.47 29.92
CA LEU A 30 15.27 11.26 30.75
C LEU A 30 16.29 10.19 30.33
N CYS A 31 16.47 9.93 29.03
CA CYS A 31 17.48 8.99 28.54
C CYS A 31 18.89 9.43 28.95
N ARG A 32 19.24 10.70 28.72
CA ARG A 32 20.55 11.24 29.10
C ARG A 32 20.83 11.08 30.60
N ASP A 33 19.88 11.48 31.44
CA ASP A 33 20.04 11.46 32.89
C ASP A 33 20.14 10.01 33.40
N LEU A 34 19.40 9.09 32.79
CA LEU A 34 19.46 7.68 33.11
C LEU A 34 20.82 7.06 32.73
N TYR A 35 21.35 7.39 31.56
CA TYR A 35 22.70 6.95 31.13
C TYR A 35 23.83 7.58 31.96
N ALA A 36 23.62 8.77 32.53
CA ALA A 36 24.54 9.35 33.51
C ALA A 36 24.44 8.68 34.89
N PHE A 37 23.24 8.24 35.29
CA PHE A 37 23.00 7.63 36.61
C PHE A 37 23.44 6.17 36.70
N TYR A 38 23.22 5.36 35.64
CA TYR A 38 23.51 3.92 35.66
C TYR A 38 24.95 3.57 36.07
N PRO A 39 26.00 4.24 35.58
CA PRO A 39 27.36 3.95 36.01
C PRO A 39 27.56 4.10 37.52
N MET A 40 27.00 5.15 38.12
CA MET A 40 27.09 5.38 39.57
C MET A 40 26.32 4.30 40.35
N LEU A 41 25.13 3.93 39.87
CA LEU A 41 24.32 2.90 40.46
C LEU A 41 24.99 1.52 40.40
N ILE A 42 25.58 1.16 39.24
CA ILE A 42 26.29 -0.11 39.05
C ILE A 42 27.43 -0.23 40.06
N ARG A 43 28.26 0.81 40.21
CA ARG A 43 29.33 0.83 41.23
C ARG A 43 28.79 0.63 42.65
N TYR A 44 27.71 1.33 42.99
CA TYR A 44 27.13 1.25 44.33
C TYR A 44 26.61 -0.16 44.63
N VAL A 45 25.95 -0.79 43.66
CA VAL A 45 25.45 -2.16 43.76
C VAL A 45 26.61 -3.16 43.88
N ASP A 46 27.65 -3.03 43.06
CA ASP A 46 28.81 -3.94 43.08
C ASP A 46 29.56 -3.89 44.42
N ASN A 47 29.78 -2.70 44.98
CA ASN A 47 30.43 -2.51 46.28
C ASN A 47 29.66 -3.18 47.44
N ASN A 48 28.34 -3.22 47.35
CA ASN A 48 27.48 -3.75 48.42
C ASN A 48 26.98 -5.18 48.15
N ARG A 49 27.24 -5.72 46.95
CA ARG A 49 26.75 -7.03 46.47
C ARG A 49 27.02 -8.17 47.45
N SER A 50 28.25 -8.28 47.93
CA SER A 50 28.67 -9.37 48.83
C SER A 50 27.95 -9.32 50.19
N ARG A 51 27.61 -8.13 50.67
CA ARG A 51 26.86 -7.90 51.91
C ARG A 51 25.38 -8.22 51.72
N TRP A 52 24.75 -7.70 50.67
CA TRP A 52 23.33 -7.92 50.40
C TRP A 52 23.00 -9.38 50.10
N LEU A 53 23.89 -10.11 49.43
CA LEU A 53 23.72 -11.56 49.20
C LEU A 53 23.79 -12.38 50.48
N LYS A 54 24.54 -11.93 51.49
CA LYS A 54 24.66 -12.63 52.79
C LYS A 54 23.57 -12.20 53.78
N ARG A 55 23.14 -10.95 53.73
CA ARG A 55 22.09 -10.37 54.57
C ARG A 55 21.26 -9.40 53.73
N PRO A 56 20.08 -9.82 53.22
CA PRO A 56 19.23 -8.95 52.43
C PRO A 56 18.71 -7.80 53.32
N ASP A 57 18.74 -6.59 52.77
CA ASP A 57 18.32 -5.38 53.46
C ASP A 57 17.08 -4.78 52.78
N ALA A 58 16.18 -4.16 53.55
CA ALA A 58 14.93 -3.61 53.04
C ALA A 58 15.18 -2.52 51.98
N GLN A 59 16.19 -1.68 52.19
CA GLN A 59 16.58 -0.62 51.26
C GLN A 59 17.14 -1.16 49.95
N SER A 60 17.86 -2.29 50.01
CA SER A 60 18.36 -2.95 48.78
C SER A 60 17.21 -3.49 47.92
N ASN A 61 16.19 -4.07 48.55
CA ASN A 61 15.01 -4.58 47.83
C ASN A 61 14.20 -3.45 47.18
N GLU A 62 14.06 -2.31 47.86
CA GLU A 62 13.42 -1.12 47.31
C GLU A 62 14.19 -0.58 46.11
N LEU A 63 15.53 -0.53 46.19
CA LEU A 63 16.38 -0.15 45.07
C LEU A 63 16.20 -1.08 43.86
N PHE A 64 16.22 -2.39 44.05
CA PHE A 64 15.99 -3.35 42.96
C PHE A 64 14.58 -3.23 42.37
N THR A 65 13.59 -2.91 43.19
CA THR A 65 12.21 -2.68 42.73
C THR A 65 12.12 -1.44 41.84
N MET A 66 12.69 -0.31 42.27
CA MET A 66 12.75 0.92 41.46
C MET A 66 13.48 0.70 40.14
N VAL A 67 14.60 -0.02 40.15
CA VAL A 67 15.35 -0.35 38.93
C VAL A 67 14.52 -1.22 38.00
N ALA A 68 13.85 -2.25 38.53
CA ALA A 68 12.98 -3.13 37.75
C ALA A 68 11.81 -2.37 37.09
N GLU A 69 11.19 -1.43 37.81
CA GLU A 69 10.13 -0.57 37.26
C GLU A 69 10.63 0.27 36.08
N ILE A 70 11.81 0.88 36.19
CA ILE A 70 12.45 1.61 35.10
C ILE A 70 12.69 0.69 33.89
N PHE A 71 13.21 -0.52 34.09
CA PHE A 71 13.40 -1.49 33.01
C PHE A 71 12.09 -1.92 32.34
N ILE A 72 11.02 -2.10 33.11
CA ILE A 72 9.69 -2.44 32.58
C ILE A 72 9.14 -1.28 31.74
N LEU A 73 9.26 -0.04 32.23
CA LEU A 73 8.83 1.16 31.51
C LEU A 73 9.63 1.35 30.21
N TRP A 74 10.95 1.15 30.26
CA TRP A 74 11.81 1.15 29.08
C TRP A 74 11.39 0.08 28.06
N CYS A 75 11.15 -1.15 28.51
CA CYS A 75 10.77 -2.24 27.62
C CYS A 75 9.41 -2.00 26.94
N LYS A 76 8.47 -1.33 27.63
CA LYS A 76 7.13 -1.03 27.12
C LYS A 76 7.06 0.24 26.27
N SER A 77 7.87 1.25 26.56
CA SER A 77 7.83 2.55 25.86
C SER A 77 8.61 2.50 24.54
N HIS A 78 7.88 2.68 23.43
CA HIS A 78 8.49 2.78 22.11
C HIS A 78 9.31 4.08 21.95
N ASN A 79 8.85 5.18 22.54
CA ASN A 79 9.54 6.48 22.46
C ASN A 79 10.88 6.45 23.19
N PHE A 80 10.93 5.83 24.37
CA PHE A 80 12.17 5.68 25.13
C PHE A 80 13.22 4.85 24.37
N LYS A 81 12.82 3.74 23.75
CA LYS A 81 13.73 2.92 22.91
C LYS A 81 14.27 3.65 21.69
N ARG A 82 13.45 4.50 21.07
CA ARG A 82 13.88 5.34 19.95
C ARG A 82 14.93 6.35 20.42
N GLU A 83 14.66 7.00 21.56
CA GLU A 83 15.52 8.06 22.05
C GLU A 83 16.83 7.53 22.67
N GLU A 84 16.79 6.36 23.32
CA GLU A 84 17.97 5.58 23.66
C GLU A 84 18.85 5.32 22.42
N GLN A 85 18.25 4.82 21.33
CA GLN A 85 18.99 4.53 20.11
C GLN A 85 19.61 5.80 19.51
N ASN A 86 18.90 6.94 19.58
CA ASN A 86 19.43 8.24 19.18
C ASN A 86 20.60 8.66 20.07
N PHE A 87 20.45 8.58 21.39
CA PHE A 87 21.47 8.95 22.38
C PHE A 87 22.73 8.10 22.24
N VAL A 88 22.58 6.78 22.05
CA VAL A 88 23.67 5.83 21.83
C VAL A 88 24.42 6.12 20.52
N VAL A 89 23.71 6.46 19.44
CA VAL A 89 24.33 6.79 18.14
C VAL A 89 25.02 8.15 18.18
N GLN A 90 24.40 9.17 18.79
CA GLN A 90 24.96 10.52 18.87
C GLN A 90 26.22 10.59 19.72
N ASN A 91 26.26 9.84 20.82
CA ASN A 91 27.40 9.80 21.74
C ASN A 91 28.37 8.66 21.43
N GLU A 92 28.20 7.99 20.28
CA GLU A 92 29.02 6.85 19.84
C GLU A 92 29.21 5.78 20.95
N ILE A 93 28.18 5.58 21.79
CA ILE A 93 28.22 4.66 22.94
C ILE A 93 28.24 3.25 22.39
N ASN A 94 29.45 2.76 22.15
CA ASN A 94 29.63 1.46 21.59
C ASN A 94 29.69 0.45 22.74
N ASN A 95 28.50 -0.06 23.13
CA ASN A 95 28.35 -1.11 24.15
C ASN A 95 29.22 -2.36 23.88
N LEU A 96 29.81 -2.47 22.68
CA LEU A 96 30.66 -3.57 22.22
C LEU A 96 32.10 -3.14 21.83
N SER A 97 32.43 -1.84 21.75
CA SER A 97 33.81 -1.42 21.42
C SER A 97 34.78 -1.85 22.49
N PHE A 98 34.34 -1.80 23.74
CA PHE A 98 35.15 -2.13 24.90
C PHE A 98 35.65 -3.58 24.91
N LEU A 99 34.87 -4.51 24.35
CA LEU A 99 35.23 -5.93 24.36
C LEU A 99 35.97 -6.39 23.10
N THR A 100 35.86 -5.67 21.97
CA THR A 100 36.25 -6.24 20.67
C THR A 100 36.73 -5.26 19.60
N GLY A 101 36.90 -3.97 19.91
CA GLY A 101 37.12 -2.90 18.91
C GLY A 101 38.22 -3.16 17.87
N GLU A 102 39.29 -3.88 18.22
CA GLU A 102 40.37 -4.23 17.28
C GLU A 102 40.44 -5.72 16.90
N SER A 103 39.94 -6.62 17.76
CA SER A 103 39.96 -8.07 17.52
C SER A 103 38.87 -8.53 16.54
N LYS A 104 37.74 -7.80 16.44
CA LYS A 104 36.62 -8.13 15.55
C LYS A 104 36.96 -8.04 14.07
N THR A 105 37.70 -7.02 13.67
CA THR A 105 38.04 -6.72 12.27
C THR A 105 38.98 -7.76 11.66
N LYS A 106 39.72 -8.49 12.50
CA LYS A 106 40.68 -9.54 12.09
C LYS A 106 40.09 -10.95 12.20
N MET A 107 39.23 -11.26 13.17
CA MET A 107 38.43 -12.51 13.17
C MET A 107 37.58 -12.68 11.89
N SER A 108 37.18 -11.57 11.25
CA SER A 108 36.47 -11.58 9.97
C SER A 108 37.37 -11.87 8.75
N LYS A 109 38.69 -11.74 8.88
CA LYS A 109 39.66 -11.98 7.82
C LYS A 109 40.52 -13.18 8.21
N LYS A 110 40.07 -14.39 7.87
CA LYS A 110 40.86 -15.61 7.62
C LYS A 110 42.29 -15.70 8.25
N ASP A 111 42.42 -15.36 9.52
CA ASP A 111 43.64 -15.44 10.32
C ASP A 111 43.43 -16.57 11.32
N THR A 112 44.47 -17.36 11.59
CA THR A 112 44.44 -18.49 12.53
C THR A 112 44.33 -18.01 13.98
N ASP A 113 43.67 -18.78 14.85
CA ASP A 113 43.48 -18.44 16.28
C ASP A 113 44.80 -18.07 16.99
N ASP A 114 45.93 -18.58 16.52
CA ASP A 114 47.27 -18.29 17.02
C ASP A 114 47.76 -16.88 16.64
N GLU A 115 47.44 -16.38 15.44
CA GLU A 115 47.81 -15.02 15.00
C GLU A 115 47.03 -13.94 15.79
N VAL A 116 45.80 -14.27 16.21
CA VAL A 116 44.99 -13.41 17.09
C VAL A 116 45.58 -13.37 18.50
N LYS A 117 46.07 -14.52 19.02
CA LYS A 117 46.76 -14.58 20.32
C LYS A 117 48.06 -13.79 20.33
N ASP A 118 48.89 -13.95 19.30
CA ASP A 118 50.19 -13.28 19.23
C ASP A 118 50.02 -11.75 19.17
N HIS A 119 49.03 -11.27 18.42
CA HIS A 119 48.69 -9.85 18.40
C HIS A 119 48.17 -9.33 19.75
N LEU A 120 47.33 -10.10 20.46
CA LEU A 120 46.86 -9.73 21.79
C LEU A 120 48.02 -9.67 22.80
N ARG A 121 49.00 -10.57 22.71
CA ARG A 121 50.22 -10.52 23.52
C ARG A 121 51.02 -9.24 23.24
N GLU A 122 51.20 -8.89 21.96
CA GLU A 122 51.94 -7.69 21.56
C GLU A 122 51.25 -6.39 22.00
N ASN A 123 49.92 -6.33 22.03
CA ASN A 123 49.17 -5.10 22.30
C ASN A 123 48.62 -4.98 23.73
N LEU A 124 48.79 -6.00 24.58
CA LEU A 124 48.33 -5.98 25.98
C LEU A 124 48.83 -4.74 26.76
N HIS A 125 50.03 -4.26 26.43
CA HIS A 125 50.65 -3.09 27.06
C HIS A 125 50.01 -1.74 26.69
N LEU A 126 49.18 -1.67 25.65
CA LEU A 126 48.49 -0.46 25.19
C LEU A 126 47.10 -0.31 25.81
N GLN A 127 46.61 -1.33 26.53
CA GLN A 127 45.26 -1.38 27.09
C GLN A 127 44.96 -0.24 28.09
N ASP A 128 46.00 0.33 28.73
CA ASP A 128 45.89 1.45 29.66
C ASP A 128 45.91 2.84 28.99
N LYS A 129 46.07 2.93 27.67
CA LYS A 129 46.23 4.20 26.94
C LYS A 129 45.22 4.29 25.80
N SER A 130 44.01 4.73 26.13
CA SER A 130 43.03 5.19 25.14
C SER A 130 42.85 6.70 25.24
N ASP A 131 42.96 7.40 24.11
CA ASP A 131 42.74 8.84 23.98
C ASP A 131 41.24 9.22 23.91
N ASP A 132 40.35 8.22 23.88
CA ASP A 132 38.91 8.42 23.78
C ASP A 132 38.29 8.79 25.14
N LEU A 133 37.71 9.99 25.21
CA LEU A 133 37.05 10.52 26.41
C LEU A 133 35.93 9.59 26.92
N ALA A 134 35.23 8.90 26.01
CA ALA A 134 34.15 7.97 26.35
C ALA A 134 34.67 6.68 27.00
N VAL A 135 35.90 6.28 26.70
CA VAL A 135 36.56 5.10 27.28
C VAL A 135 37.26 5.45 28.59
N GLN A 136 37.79 6.67 28.71
CA GLN A 136 38.50 7.14 29.91
C GLN A 136 37.62 7.20 31.16
N TRP A 137 36.38 7.69 31.05
CA TRP A 137 35.51 7.76 32.24
C TRP A 137 35.15 6.36 32.76
N GLN A 138 34.93 5.40 31.85
CA GLN A 138 34.62 4.01 32.20
C GLN A 138 35.85 3.27 32.75
N MET A 139 37.03 3.46 32.16
CA MET A 139 38.29 2.90 32.67
C MET A 139 38.60 3.44 34.07
N ASN A 140 38.46 4.75 34.30
CA ASN A 140 38.60 5.35 35.63
C ASN A 140 37.51 4.85 36.62
N LEU A 141 36.35 4.43 36.11
CA LEU A 141 35.29 3.86 36.92
C LEU A 141 35.62 2.45 37.42
N TYR A 142 36.20 1.60 36.57
CA TYR A 142 36.46 0.20 36.88
C TYR A 142 37.89 -0.08 37.37
N LYS A 143 38.82 0.89 37.27
CA LYS A 143 40.21 0.78 37.72
C LYS A 143 40.36 0.34 39.18
N ASP A 144 39.43 0.78 40.04
CA ASP A 144 39.44 0.45 41.48
C ASP A 144 38.60 -0.79 41.83
N VAL A 145 37.91 -1.41 40.86
CA VAL A 145 37.09 -2.63 41.07
C VAL A 145 37.97 -3.89 41.05
N VAL A 146 39.17 -3.83 40.45
CA VAL A 146 40.05 -5.00 40.26
C VAL A 146 40.90 -5.33 41.50
N VAL A 147 40.82 -4.56 42.59
CA VAL A 147 41.56 -4.91 43.82
C VAL A 147 40.65 -5.64 44.80
N GLY A 148 40.59 -6.97 44.67
CA GLY A 148 39.92 -7.83 45.65
C GLY A 148 39.84 -9.33 45.34
N SER A 149 40.24 -9.81 44.15
CA SER A 149 40.49 -11.24 43.94
C SER A 149 42.00 -11.49 43.91
N GLU A 150 42.51 -12.17 44.94
CA GLU A 150 43.89 -12.63 45.06
C GLU A 150 44.27 -13.56 43.88
N GLU A 151 45.14 -13.09 43.00
CA GLU A 151 46.27 -13.79 42.33
C GLU A 151 46.73 -12.96 41.11
N PRO A 152 48.04 -12.83 40.85
CA PRO A 152 48.52 -12.19 39.63
C PRO A 152 48.15 -13.08 38.44
N THR A 153 47.05 -12.75 37.77
CA THR A 153 46.60 -13.52 36.59
C THR A 153 47.70 -13.47 35.54
N ASP A 154 48.19 -14.65 35.13
CA ASP A 154 49.18 -14.81 34.07
C ASP A 154 48.72 -14.05 32.80
N PRO A 155 49.56 -13.21 32.15
CA PRO A 155 49.20 -12.53 30.89
C PRO A 155 48.64 -13.50 29.85
N GLU A 156 49.10 -14.76 29.86
CA GLU A 156 48.60 -15.82 28.98
C GLU A 156 47.11 -16.14 29.21
N GLN A 157 46.67 -16.22 30.47
CA GLN A 157 45.27 -16.46 30.82
C GLN A 157 44.39 -15.25 30.49
N THR A 158 44.94 -14.04 30.57
CA THR A 158 44.22 -12.81 30.23
C THR A 158 43.96 -12.75 28.72
N VAL A 159 44.96 -13.11 27.91
CA VAL A 159 44.84 -13.22 26.45
C VAL A 159 43.81 -14.29 26.06
N ASP A 160 43.85 -15.46 26.69
CA ASP A 160 42.88 -16.55 26.43
C ASP A 160 41.44 -16.13 26.80
N ARG A 161 41.26 -15.40 27.89
CA ARG A 161 39.95 -14.86 28.29
C ARG A 161 39.45 -13.81 27.31
N ILE A 162 40.31 -12.89 26.87
CA ILE A 162 39.97 -11.86 25.89
C ILE A 162 39.58 -12.51 24.55
N GLN A 163 40.34 -13.52 24.09
CA GLN A 163 40.00 -14.25 22.87
C GLN A 163 38.67 -15.01 23.01
N SER A 164 38.43 -15.66 24.14
CA SER A 164 37.17 -16.38 24.39
C SER A 164 35.96 -15.45 24.39
N ILE A 165 36.09 -14.28 25.03
CA ILE A 165 35.03 -13.25 25.02
C ILE A 165 34.85 -12.68 23.61
N SER A 166 35.95 -12.41 22.90
CA SER A 166 35.92 -11.90 21.52
C SER A 166 35.26 -12.88 20.56
N ALA A 167 35.54 -14.19 20.69
CA ALA A 167 34.90 -15.25 19.92
C ALA A 167 33.41 -15.40 20.26
N ALA A 168 33.06 -15.36 21.56
CA ALA A 168 31.67 -15.42 22.00
C ALA A 168 30.87 -14.22 21.45
N VAL A 169 31.40 -13.00 21.56
CA VAL A 169 30.78 -11.79 21.02
C VAL A 169 30.65 -11.84 19.49
N PHE A 170 31.68 -12.32 18.79
CA PHE A 170 31.64 -12.48 17.32
C PHE A 170 30.53 -13.44 16.87
N HIS A 171 30.38 -14.58 17.54
CA HIS A 171 29.31 -15.53 17.23
C HIS A 171 27.93 -15.05 17.69
N LEU A 172 27.83 -14.37 18.84
CA LEU A 172 26.56 -13.78 19.28
C LEU A 172 26.07 -12.73 18.28
N GLU A 173 26.97 -11.91 17.75
CA GLU A 173 26.67 -10.93 16.72
C GLU A 173 26.23 -11.59 15.41
N GLN A 174 26.84 -12.72 15.01
CA GLN A 174 26.37 -13.51 13.85
C GLN A 174 24.96 -14.11 14.04
N VAL A 175 24.51 -14.31 15.28
CA VAL A 175 23.16 -14.85 15.58
C VAL A 175 22.14 -13.73 15.78
N GLU A 176 22.53 -12.58 16.32
CA GLU A 176 21.67 -11.39 16.44
C GLU A 176 21.50 -10.61 15.13
N GLN A 177 22.54 -10.54 14.29
CA GLN A 177 22.49 -9.83 13.01
C GLN A 177 21.43 -10.38 12.04
N PRO A 178 21.17 -11.69 11.87
CA PRO A 178 20.08 -12.20 11.04
C PRO A 178 18.69 -11.65 11.45
N LEU A 179 18.47 -11.38 12.75
CA LEU A 179 17.23 -10.81 13.26
C LEU A 179 17.19 -9.28 13.10
N ARG A 180 18.32 -8.56 13.28
CA ARG A 180 18.42 -7.11 12.97
C ARG A 180 18.52 -6.78 11.48
N MET A 181 18.94 -7.74 10.64
CA MET A 181 19.01 -7.68 9.17
C MET A 181 17.68 -7.97 8.48
N LYS A 182 16.65 -8.36 9.25
CA LYS A 182 15.30 -7.89 8.97
C LYS A 182 15.16 -6.39 9.30
N LYS A 183 16.18 -5.56 8.98
CA LYS A 183 15.91 -4.31 8.27
C LYS A 183 14.82 -4.69 7.30
N CYS A 184 13.66 -4.05 7.41
CA CYS A 184 12.65 -4.09 6.38
C CYS A 184 13.42 -4.10 5.07
N VAL A 185 13.50 -5.27 4.40
CA VAL A 185 13.67 -5.30 2.97
C VAL A 185 12.55 -4.37 2.61
N PHE A 186 12.88 -3.13 2.23
CA PHE A 186 11.87 -2.16 1.83
C PHE A 186 11.18 -2.91 0.71
N GLN A 187 10.06 -3.57 1.04
CA GLN A 187 9.14 -4.11 0.09
C GLN A 187 8.95 -2.89 -0.78
N LYS A 188 9.35 -2.98 -2.04
CA LYS A 188 9.28 -1.84 -2.94
C LYS A 188 7.80 -1.49 -3.06
N LEU A 189 7.29 -0.69 -2.12
CA LEU A 189 5.88 -0.31 -1.99
C LEU A 189 5.46 0.46 -3.24
N LEU A 190 6.43 1.11 -3.89
CA LEU A 190 6.29 1.71 -5.20
C LEU A 190 7.22 1.09 -6.24
N SER A 191 6.61 0.62 -7.33
CA SER A 191 7.28 0.32 -8.60
C SER A 191 8.03 1.54 -9.13
N LYS A 192 9.14 1.31 -9.86
CA LYS A 192 9.92 2.35 -10.56
C LYS A 192 9.04 3.20 -11.48
N GLN A 193 8.02 2.60 -12.09
CA GLN A 193 7.09 3.29 -12.98
C GLN A 193 6.15 4.24 -12.22
N ARG A 194 5.63 3.83 -11.06
CA ARG A 194 4.85 4.71 -10.17
C ARG A 194 5.68 5.91 -9.70
N LYS A 195 6.95 5.68 -9.33
CA LYS A 195 7.86 6.77 -8.94
C LYS A 195 8.06 7.75 -10.10
N ARG A 196 8.23 7.26 -11.33
CA ARG A 196 8.31 8.12 -12.53
C ARG A 196 7.03 8.91 -12.77
N ALA A 197 5.86 8.27 -12.67
CA ALA A 197 4.56 8.94 -12.83
C ALA A 197 4.35 10.05 -11.80
N VAL A 198 4.68 9.81 -10.52
CA VAL A 198 4.61 10.84 -9.47
C VAL A 198 5.53 12.02 -9.78
N VAL A 199 6.76 11.76 -10.24
CA VAL A 199 7.68 12.82 -10.64
C VAL A 199 7.19 13.55 -11.90
N ALA A 200 6.51 12.86 -12.82
CA ALA A 200 5.86 13.48 -13.98
C ALA A 200 4.69 14.38 -13.57
N CYS A 201 3.91 14.00 -12.55
CA CYS A 201 2.83 14.84 -12.02
C CYS A 201 3.34 16.20 -11.52
N PHE A 202 4.53 16.23 -10.89
CA PHE A 202 5.16 17.48 -10.48
C PHE A 202 5.64 18.36 -11.65
N ARG A 203 5.78 17.78 -12.86
CA ARG A 203 6.15 18.51 -14.09
C ARG A 203 4.95 18.91 -14.94
N MET A 204 3.71 18.62 -14.51
CA MET A 204 2.54 18.98 -15.30
C MET A 204 2.41 20.50 -15.43
N ALA A 205 2.12 20.96 -16.65
CA ALA A 205 1.85 22.36 -16.91
C ALA A 205 0.43 22.71 -16.41
N PRO A 206 0.26 23.84 -15.68
CA PRO A 206 -1.05 24.29 -15.26
C PRO A 206 -1.88 24.74 -16.47
N LEU A 207 -3.21 24.64 -16.36
CA LEU A 207 -4.14 24.90 -17.47
C LEU A 207 -3.98 26.30 -18.10
N TYR A 208 -3.67 27.31 -17.28
CA TYR A 208 -3.47 28.69 -17.74
C TYR A 208 -2.22 28.89 -18.59
N ASN A 209 -1.25 27.97 -18.52
CA ASN A 209 0.00 28.05 -19.28
C ASN A 209 -0.01 27.17 -20.55
N LEU A 210 -1.15 26.55 -20.87
CA LEU A 210 -1.30 25.72 -22.07
C LEU A 210 -1.62 26.57 -23.31
N PRO A 211 -1.14 26.18 -24.50
CA PRO A 211 -1.54 26.81 -25.75
C PRO A 211 -3.06 26.78 -25.95
N ARG A 212 -3.65 27.90 -26.39
CA ARG A 212 -5.11 28.07 -26.55
C ARG A 212 -5.77 26.91 -27.31
N HIS A 213 -5.19 26.46 -28.42
CA HIS A 213 -5.74 25.36 -29.22
C HIS A 213 -5.80 24.04 -28.44
N ARG A 214 -4.79 23.76 -27.60
CA ARG A 214 -4.73 22.53 -26.79
C ARG A 214 -5.77 22.55 -25.68
N SER A 215 -5.95 23.71 -25.03
CA SER A 215 -6.99 23.90 -24.01
C SER A 215 -8.40 23.75 -24.61
N ILE A 216 -8.63 24.27 -25.82
CA ILE A 216 -9.91 24.09 -26.53
C ILE A 216 -10.17 22.62 -26.83
N ASN A 217 -9.18 21.87 -27.33
CA ASN A 217 -9.37 20.45 -27.61
C ASN A 217 -9.69 19.64 -26.34
N LEU A 218 -9.01 19.92 -25.23
CA LEU A 218 -9.30 19.30 -23.93
C LEU A 218 -10.70 19.65 -23.43
N PHE A 219 -11.11 20.92 -23.60
CA PHE A 219 -12.44 21.37 -23.22
C PHE A 219 -13.54 20.67 -24.03
N VAL A 220 -13.41 20.60 -25.35
CA VAL A 220 -14.40 19.93 -26.22
C VAL A 220 -14.53 18.45 -25.87
N LEU A 221 -13.41 17.76 -25.61
CA LEU A 221 -13.43 16.35 -25.18
C LEU A 221 -14.20 16.15 -23.87
N GLY A 222 -13.99 17.04 -22.90
CA GLY A 222 -14.72 17.01 -21.63
C GLY A 222 -16.20 17.34 -21.81
N TYR A 223 -16.51 18.35 -22.61
CA TYR A 223 -17.88 18.79 -22.86
C TYR A 223 -18.71 17.72 -23.58
N VAL A 224 -18.16 17.07 -24.61
CA VAL A 224 -18.87 15.99 -25.31
C VAL A 224 -19.21 14.85 -24.34
N ARG A 225 -18.27 14.40 -23.51
CA ARG A 225 -18.51 13.27 -22.59
C ARG A 225 -19.38 13.60 -21.39
N LEU A 226 -19.23 14.80 -20.83
CA LEU A 226 -19.92 15.17 -19.59
C LEU A 226 -21.26 15.85 -19.80
N TRP A 227 -21.48 16.44 -20.98
CA TRP A 227 -22.69 17.20 -21.28
C TRP A 227 -23.48 16.61 -22.45
N ILE A 228 -22.83 16.26 -23.56
CA ILE A 228 -23.56 15.76 -24.74
C ILE A 228 -23.97 14.29 -24.57
N GLU A 229 -23.06 13.42 -24.10
CA GLU A 229 -23.36 12.00 -23.88
C GLU A 229 -24.33 11.75 -22.72
N THR A 230 -24.43 12.68 -21.77
CA THR A 230 -25.37 12.63 -20.65
C THR A 230 -26.73 13.23 -20.98
N GLU A 231 -26.82 14.04 -22.04
CA GLU A 231 -28.09 14.63 -22.46
C GLU A 231 -28.95 13.52 -23.07
N GLU A 232 -30.07 13.21 -22.41
CA GLU A 232 -31.02 12.24 -22.91
C GLU A 232 -31.81 12.84 -24.07
N TYR A 233 -31.58 12.32 -25.27
CA TYR A 233 -32.37 12.67 -26.42
C TYR A 233 -33.57 11.74 -26.57
N SER A 234 -34.79 12.24 -26.37
CA SER A 234 -36.05 11.51 -26.59
C SER A 234 -36.47 11.41 -28.07
N PHE A 235 -35.58 11.73 -29.03
CA PHE A 235 -35.98 11.74 -30.44
C PHE A 235 -36.28 10.35 -31.00
N GLU A 236 -35.78 9.29 -30.37
CA GLU A 236 -35.94 7.92 -30.88
C GLU A 236 -37.42 7.53 -30.99
N GLU A 237 -38.23 7.87 -30.00
CA GLU A 237 -39.67 7.55 -30.00
C GLU A 237 -40.43 8.39 -31.03
N ARG A 238 -40.16 9.70 -31.08
CA ARG A 238 -40.80 10.63 -32.03
C ARG A 238 -40.45 10.29 -33.49
N LEU A 239 -39.18 9.97 -33.75
CA LEU A 239 -38.72 9.56 -35.08
C LEU A 239 -39.37 8.25 -35.52
N VAL A 240 -39.45 7.26 -34.62
CA VAL A 240 -40.10 5.99 -34.93
C VAL A 240 -41.60 6.20 -35.14
N GLN A 241 -42.25 7.06 -34.35
CA GLN A 241 -43.66 7.41 -34.54
C GLN A 241 -43.91 8.10 -35.89
N ASP A 242 -43.13 9.10 -36.26
CA ASP A 242 -43.25 9.84 -37.53
C ASP A 242 -43.07 8.94 -38.76
N LEU A 243 -42.13 7.98 -38.68
CA LEU A 243 -41.89 7.02 -39.76
C LEU A 243 -42.93 5.87 -39.77
N ALA A 244 -43.62 5.66 -38.66
CA ALA A 244 -44.50 4.52 -38.46
C ALA A 244 -45.99 4.85 -38.45
N SER A 245 -46.39 6.12 -38.36
CA SER A 245 -47.78 6.53 -38.33
C SER A 245 -48.37 6.47 -39.74
N CYS A 246 -49.25 5.49 -39.97
CA CYS A 246 -50.44 5.76 -40.77
C CYS A 246 -51.46 6.33 -39.78
N ALA A 247 -51.75 7.63 -39.89
CA ALA A 247 -52.87 8.36 -39.31
C ALA A 247 -53.53 7.72 -38.06
N GLU A 248 -53.08 8.14 -36.87
CA GLU A 248 -53.93 8.41 -35.72
C GLU A 248 -53.04 9.06 -34.65
N ASP A 249 -53.29 10.35 -34.42
CA ASP A 249 -52.62 11.18 -33.41
C ASP A 249 -53.19 10.81 -32.04
N GLU A 250 -52.38 10.17 -31.19
CA GLU A 250 -52.61 10.18 -29.75
C GLU A 250 -51.43 10.88 -29.10
N GLU A 251 -51.73 12.03 -28.48
CA GLU A 251 -50.82 12.84 -27.68
C GLU A 251 -50.50 12.08 -26.38
N GLU A 252 -49.23 11.79 -26.13
CA GLU A 252 -48.79 11.23 -24.83
C GLU A 252 -48.57 12.38 -23.84
N GLU A 253 -49.43 12.45 -22.82
CA GLU A 253 -49.21 13.30 -21.64
C GLU A 253 -47.99 12.77 -20.85
N GLY A 254 -47.11 13.69 -20.45
CA GLY A 254 -45.94 13.39 -19.64
C GLY A 254 -46.34 13.11 -18.19
N GLU A 255 -45.91 11.96 -17.66
CA GLU A 255 -46.08 11.64 -16.24
C GLU A 255 -44.73 11.64 -15.50
N GLU A 256 -44.69 12.42 -14.42
CA GLU A 256 -43.59 12.48 -13.45
C GLU A 256 -43.55 11.22 -12.57
N GLU A 257 -42.33 10.73 -12.29
CA GLU A 257 -42.05 9.55 -11.47
C GLU A 257 -42.67 9.62 -10.06
N LYS A 258 -43.65 8.74 -9.78
CA LYS A 258 -43.94 8.20 -8.43
C LYS A 258 -44.33 6.71 -8.52
N GLU A 259 -44.24 6.00 -7.39
CA GLU A 259 -44.30 4.53 -7.28
C GLU A 259 -45.40 3.85 -8.11
N LYS A 260 -44.99 2.97 -9.04
CA LYS A 260 -45.87 2.32 -10.02
C LYS A 260 -47.02 1.54 -9.40
N THR A 261 -48.24 2.05 -9.55
CA THR A 261 -49.49 1.35 -9.23
C THR A 261 -49.73 0.16 -10.18
N PHE A 262 -50.64 -0.76 -9.82
CA PHE A 262 -50.97 -1.92 -10.66
C PHE A 262 -51.52 -1.50 -12.03
N GLU A 263 -52.29 -0.41 -12.09
CA GLU A 263 -52.88 0.12 -13.31
C GLU A 263 -51.82 0.71 -14.26
N GLU A 264 -50.81 1.42 -13.74
CA GLU A 264 -49.68 1.91 -14.54
C GLU A 264 -48.86 0.77 -15.18
N LYS A 265 -48.66 -0.34 -14.45
CA LYS A 265 -47.96 -1.51 -15.00
C LYS A 265 -48.73 -2.17 -16.14
N GLU A 266 -50.06 -2.16 -16.07
CA GLU A 266 -50.92 -2.68 -17.14
C GLU A 266 -50.87 -1.76 -18.37
N MET A 267 -50.92 -0.44 -18.17
CA MET A 267 -50.77 0.59 -19.21
C MET A 267 -49.41 0.50 -19.92
N GLU A 268 -48.31 0.43 -19.14
CA GLU A 268 -46.95 0.30 -19.67
C GLU A 268 -46.78 -0.99 -20.49
N LYS A 269 -47.37 -2.09 -20.03
CA LYS A 269 -47.39 -3.37 -20.77
C LYS A 269 -48.14 -3.24 -22.10
N GLN A 270 -49.28 -2.54 -22.13
CA GLN A 270 -50.02 -2.31 -23.37
C GLN A 270 -49.24 -1.43 -24.34
N LYS A 271 -48.59 -0.36 -23.85
CA LYS A 271 -47.71 0.51 -24.65
C LYS A 271 -46.56 -0.26 -25.28
N ILE A 272 -45.88 -1.11 -24.51
CA ILE A 272 -44.79 -1.98 -25.00
C ILE A 272 -45.30 -2.92 -26.09
N LEU A 273 -46.44 -3.58 -25.87
CA LEU A 273 -47.03 -4.50 -26.85
C LEU A 273 -47.39 -3.79 -28.16
N TYR A 274 -47.93 -2.57 -28.08
CA TYR A 274 -48.25 -1.76 -29.25
C TYR A 274 -47.00 -1.37 -30.04
N GLN A 275 -45.94 -0.87 -29.38
CA GLN A 275 -44.68 -0.53 -30.02
C GLN A 275 -44.02 -1.76 -30.70
N GLN A 276 -44.04 -2.92 -30.03
CA GLN A 276 -43.58 -4.18 -30.60
C GLN A 276 -44.45 -4.65 -31.77
N ALA A 277 -45.78 -4.45 -31.68
CA ALA A 277 -46.72 -4.77 -32.73
C ALA A 277 -46.33 -4.07 -34.04
N ARG A 278 -46.07 -2.77 -33.93
CA ARG A 278 -45.69 -1.88 -35.04
C ARG A 278 -44.42 -2.31 -35.77
N LEU A 279 -43.38 -2.69 -35.03
CA LEU A 279 -42.10 -3.11 -35.62
C LEU A 279 -42.19 -4.49 -36.26
N HIS A 280 -42.79 -5.46 -35.58
CA HIS A 280 -42.82 -6.83 -36.09
C HIS A 280 -43.83 -7.00 -37.26
N ALA A 281 -44.84 -6.13 -37.39
CA ALA A 281 -45.70 -6.09 -38.59
C ALA A 281 -44.92 -5.72 -39.86
N ARG A 282 -43.83 -4.96 -39.71
CA ARG A 282 -42.95 -4.55 -40.81
C ARG A 282 -41.77 -5.50 -41.07
N GLY A 283 -41.78 -6.69 -40.47
CA GLY A 283 -40.73 -7.69 -40.68
C GLY A 283 -39.44 -7.46 -39.90
N ALA A 284 -39.44 -6.58 -38.89
CA ALA A 284 -38.24 -6.36 -38.04
C ALA A 284 -37.75 -7.66 -37.36
N ALA A 285 -38.68 -8.56 -37.01
CA ALA A 285 -38.36 -9.86 -36.43
C ALA A 285 -37.56 -10.77 -37.40
N GLU A 286 -37.92 -10.77 -38.69
CA GLU A 286 -37.22 -11.54 -39.72
C GLU A 286 -35.84 -10.94 -40.02
N MET A 287 -35.75 -9.61 -40.07
CA MET A 287 -34.49 -8.89 -40.24
C MET A 287 -33.48 -9.28 -39.15
N VAL A 288 -33.90 -9.35 -37.88
CA VAL A 288 -33.04 -9.77 -36.76
C VAL A 288 -32.46 -11.17 -37.00
N LEU A 289 -33.29 -12.13 -37.43
CA LEU A 289 -32.84 -13.49 -37.73
C LEU A 289 -31.84 -13.53 -38.90
N GLN A 290 -32.11 -12.79 -39.97
CA GLN A 290 -31.23 -12.71 -41.14
C GLN A 290 -29.87 -12.10 -40.80
N MET A 291 -29.84 -11.02 -40.01
CA MET A 291 -28.59 -10.37 -39.61
C MET A 291 -27.73 -11.27 -38.70
N ILE A 292 -28.36 -12.04 -37.80
CA ILE A 292 -27.65 -13.04 -36.99
C ILE A 292 -27.10 -14.15 -37.87
N SER A 293 -27.88 -14.67 -38.82
CA SER A 293 -27.43 -15.70 -39.77
C SER A 293 -26.26 -15.20 -40.65
N ALA A 294 -26.29 -13.95 -41.08
CA ALA A 294 -25.23 -13.32 -41.85
C ALA A 294 -23.92 -13.13 -41.06
N SER A 295 -23.98 -13.09 -39.73
CA SER A 295 -22.79 -12.89 -38.87
C SER A 295 -21.78 -14.03 -38.92
N LYS A 296 -22.22 -15.25 -39.27
CA LYS A 296 -21.38 -16.46 -39.33
C LYS A 296 -20.57 -16.70 -38.04
N GLY A 297 -21.10 -16.29 -36.89
CA GLY A 297 -20.46 -16.49 -35.59
C GLY A 297 -19.40 -15.45 -35.20
N ARG A 298 -19.29 -14.33 -35.92
CA ARG A 298 -18.37 -13.23 -35.56
C ARG A 298 -19.09 -12.21 -34.69
N LEU A 299 -18.58 -11.99 -33.49
CA LEU A 299 -19.02 -10.89 -32.64
C LEU A 299 -18.55 -9.56 -33.23
N GLY A 300 -19.46 -8.60 -33.38
CA GLY A 300 -19.18 -7.27 -33.88
C GLY A 300 -20.30 -6.30 -33.55
N PRO A 301 -20.10 -4.99 -33.74
CA PRO A 301 -21.07 -3.96 -33.34
C PRO A 301 -22.44 -4.18 -34.00
N MET A 302 -22.48 -4.67 -35.25
CA MET A 302 -23.72 -4.99 -35.94
C MET A 302 -24.54 -6.07 -35.21
N VAL A 303 -23.88 -7.14 -34.75
CA VAL A 303 -24.54 -8.23 -34.01
C VAL A 303 -25.01 -7.72 -32.65
N THR A 304 -24.21 -6.90 -31.96
CA THR A 304 -24.59 -6.29 -30.68
C THR A 304 -25.84 -5.42 -30.82
N CYS A 305 -25.91 -4.54 -31.82
CA CYS A 305 -27.09 -3.71 -32.07
C CYS A 305 -28.30 -4.56 -32.49
N THR A 306 -28.09 -5.59 -33.31
CA THR A 306 -29.15 -6.52 -33.75
C THR A 306 -29.74 -7.29 -32.56
N LEU A 307 -28.90 -7.77 -31.65
CA LEU A 307 -29.34 -8.46 -30.44
C LEU A 307 -30.09 -7.52 -29.49
N LYS A 308 -29.63 -6.27 -29.33
CA LYS A 308 -30.36 -5.25 -28.57
C LYS A 308 -31.78 -5.05 -29.12
N LEU A 309 -31.92 -4.88 -30.44
CA LEU A 309 -33.23 -4.77 -31.08
C LEU A 309 -34.08 -6.04 -30.87
N GLY A 310 -33.48 -7.23 -31.01
CA GLY A 310 -34.17 -8.50 -30.78
C GLY A 310 -34.71 -8.63 -29.36
N ILE A 311 -33.92 -8.23 -28.35
CA ILE A 311 -34.35 -8.19 -26.95
C ILE A 311 -35.51 -7.22 -26.77
N SER A 312 -35.46 -6.01 -27.36
CA SER A 312 -36.54 -5.02 -27.25
C SER A 312 -37.87 -5.52 -27.85
N ILE A 313 -37.83 -6.20 -29.00
CA ILE A 313 -39.04 -6.73 -29.67
C ILE A 313 -39.63 -7.94 -28.92
N LEU A 314 -38.80 -8.71 -28.21
CA LEU A 314 -39.22 -9.87 -27.42
C LEU A 314 -39.45 -9.57 -25.94
N ASN A 315 -39.22 -8.33 -25.50
CA ASN A 315 -39.36 -7.94 -24.10
C ASN A 315 -40.79 -8.24 -23.60
N GLY A 316 -40.93 -8.84 -22.43
CA GLY A 316 -42.24 -9.28 -21.92
C GLY A 316 -42.82 -10.54 -22.59
N GLY A 317 -42.09 -11.22 -23.49
CA GLY A 317 -42.48 -12.53 -24.01
C GLY A 317 -43.59 -12.50 -25.07
N ASN A 318 -43.50 -11.59 -26.04
CA ASN A 318 -44.51 -11.43 -27.08
C ASN A 318 -44.68 -12.69 -27.96
N VAL A 319 -45.79 -13.41 -27.77
CA VAL A 319 -46.08 -14.69 -28.44
C VAL A 319 -46.20 -14.54 -29.96
N LEU A 320 -46.73 -13.42 -30.45
CA LEU A 320 -46.90 -13.19 -31.89
C LEU A 320 -45.55 -13.08 -32.61
N VAL A 321 -44.59 -12.41 -31.99
CA VAL A 321 -43.22 -12.27 -32.51
C VAL A 321 -42.52 -13.63 -32.51
N GLN A 322 -42.63 -14.38 -31.40
CA GLN A 322 -42.04 -15.71 -31.28
C GLN A 322 -42.58 -16.66 -32.34
N GLN A 323 -43.90 -16.66 -32.56
CA GLN A 323 -44.55 -17.49 -33.57
C GLN A 323 -44.07 -17.13 -34.98
N LYS A 324 -44.02 -15.84 -35.32
CA LYS A 324 -43.49 -15.38 -36.62
C LYS A 324 -42.02 -15.76 -36.83
N MET A 325 -41.18 -15.60 -35.81
CA MET A 325 -39.77 -16.02 -35.88
C MET A 325 -39.64 -17.54 -36.09
N LEU A 326 -40.47 -18.33 -35.41
CA LEU A 326 -40.49 -19.77 -35.53
C LEU A 326 -40.96 -20.21 -36.92
N ASP A 327 -42.02 -19.61 -37.44
CA ASP A 327 -42.57 -19.92 -38.76
C ASP A 327 -41.56 -19.55 -39.85
N TYR A 328 -40.88 -18.40 -39.74
CA TYR A 328 -39.79 -18.01 -40.65
C TYR A 328 -38.65 -19.03 -40.67
N LEU A 329 -38.17 -19.48 -39.50
CA LEU A 329 -37.11 -20.48 -39.43
C LEU A 329 -37.53 -21.84 -40.01
N LYS A 330 -38.78 -22.25 -39.81
CA LYS A 330 -39.33 -23.48 -40.39
C LYS A 330 -39.46 -23.40 -41.91
N GLU A 331 -39.91 -22.26 -42.43
CA GLU A 331 -40.09 -22.05 -43.87
C GLU A 331 -38.74 -21.97 -44.60
N LYS A 332 -37.80 -21.16 -44.08
CA LYS A 332 -36.49 -20.95 -44.71
C LYS A 332 -35.49 -22.08 -44.46
N ARG A 333 -35.72 -22.91 -43.43
CA ARG A 333 -34.78 -23.98 -42.99
C ARG A 333 -33.35 -23.47 -42.81
N ASP A 334 -33.20 -22.28 -42.23
CA ASP A 334 -31.91 -21.62 -42.11
C ASP A 334 -31.05 -22.24 -40.99
N ALA A 335 -30.24 -23.23 -41.36
CA ALA A 335 -29.23 -23.80 -40.47
C ALA A 335 -28.08 -22.82 -40.15
N GLY A 336 -27.91 -21.78 -40.97
CA GLY A 336 -26.89 -20.74 -40.79
C GLY A 336 -27.14 -19.89 -39.55
N PHE A 337 -28.39 -19.67 -39.17
CA PHE A 337 -28.78 -19.01 -37.93
C PHE A 337 -28.20 -19.74 -36.71
N PHE A 338 -28.48 -21.04 -36.56
CA PHE A 338 -28.02 -21.84 -35.42
C PHE A 338 -26.50 -22.02 -35.40
N LYS A 339 -25.87 -22.15 -36.58
CA LYS A 339 -24.41 -22.20 -36.69
C LYS A 339 -23.76 -20.88 -36.25
N SER A 340 -24.36 -19.76 -36.62
CA SER A 340 -23.89 -18.43 -36.21
C SER A 340 -24.07 -18.22 -34.71
N LEU A 341 -25.22 -18.62 -34.16
CA LEU A 341 -25.47 -18.57 -32.72
C LEU A 341 -24.46 -19.42 -31.93
N SER A 342 -24.19 -20.64 -32.39
CA SER A 342 -23.18 -21.52 -31.79
C SER A 342 -21.78 -20.89 -31.84
N GLY A 343 -21.39 -20.29 -32.97
CA GLY A 343 -20.13 -19.58 -33.09
C GLY A 343 -20.02 -18.38 -32.14
N LEU A 344 -21.10 -17.61 -31.99
CA LEU A 344 -21.15 -16.51 -31.02
C LEU A 344 -20.97 -17.01 -29.59
N MET A 345 -21.66 -18.08 -29.20
CA MET A 345 -21.53 -18.68 -27.86
C MET A 345 -20.11 -19.19 -27.59
N GLN A 346 -19.44 -19.76 -28.60
CA GLN A 346 -18.05 -20.21 -28.48
C GLN A 346 -17.06 -19.04 -28.39
N SER A 347 -17.40 -17.88 -28.96
CA SER A 347 -16.57 -16.68 -28.95
C SER A 347 -16.67 -15.85 -27.66
N CYS A 348 -17.58 -16.20 -26.75
CA CYS A 348 -17.72 -15.50 -25.47
C CYS A 348 -16.47 -15.68 -24.60
N SER A 349 -15.92 -14.56 -24.10
CA SER A 349 -14.82 -14.60 -23.16
C SER A 349 -15.30 -15.07 -21.79
N VAL A 350 -14.49 -15.93 -21.16
CA VAL A 350 -14.67 -16.37 -19.77
C VAL A 350 -13.63 -15.67 -18.91
N LEU A 351 -13.87 -15.61 -17.60
CA LEU A 351 -12.89 -15.16 -16.63
C LEU A 351 -11.60 -15.98 -16.76
N ASP A 352 -10.52 -15.32 -17.18
CA ASP A 352 -9.18 -15.90 -17.31
C ASP A 352 -8.25 -15.27 -16.26
N LEU A 353 -7.67 -16.12 -15.42
CA LEU A 353 -6.73 -15.71 -14.38
C LEU A 353 -5.52 -14.98 -14.98
N ASN A 354 -5.04 -15.40 -16.15
CA ASN A 354 -3.91 -14.74 -16.80
C ASN A 354 -4.26 -13.33 -17.27
N ALA A 355 -5.48 -13.13 -17.77
CA ALA A 355 -5.98 -11.81 -18.14
C ALA A 355 -6.12 -10.92 -16.89
N PHE A 356 -6.64 -11.48 -15.79
CA PHE A 356 -6.77 -10.80 -14.50
C PHE A 356 -5.41 -10.39 -13.91
N GLU A 357 -4.41 -11.26 -13.90
CA GLU A 357 -3.07 -10.93 -13.42
C GLU A 357 -2.40 -9.84 -14.27
N ARG A 358 -2.60 -9.87 -15.60
CA ARG A 358 -2.13 -8.81 -16.51
C ARG A 358 -2.82 -7.48 -16.21
N GLN A 359 -4.13 -7.50 -15.95
CA GLN A 359 -4.89 -6.31 -15.57
C GLN A 359 -4.39 -5.74 -14.23
N ASN A 360 -4.25 -6.57 -13.20
CA ASN A 360 -3.72 -6.14 -11.90
C ASN A 360 -2.32 -5.55 -12.02
N LYS A 361 -1.48 -6.13 -12.88
CA LYS A 361 -0.15 -5.59 -13.16
C LYS A 361 -0.22 -4.24 -13.86
N ALA A 362 -1.16 -4.06 -14.80
CA ALA A 362 -1.37 -2.82 -15.53
C ALA A 362 -1.95 -1.70 -14.64
N GLU A 363 -2.99 -1.98 -13.85
CA GLU A 363 -3.52 -1.07 -12.82
C GLU A 363 -2.45 -0.75 -11.76
N GLY A 364 -1.58 -1.73 -11.49
CA GLY A 364 -0.36 -1.60 -10.73
C GLY A 364 0.61 -0.51 -11.22
N LEU A 365 0.51 -0.01 -12.45
CA LEU A 365 1.42 0.99 -13.00
C LEU A 365 1.02 2.45 -12.71
N GLY A 366 -0.23 2.69 -12.29
CA GLY A 366 -0.77 4.04 -12.05
C GLY A 366 -1.42 4.66 -13.28
N MET A 367 -2.34 5.61 -13.06
CA MET A 367 -3.24 6.15 -14.10
C MET A 367 -2.67 7.32 -14.92
N VAL A 368 -1.51 7.87 -14.53
CA VAL A 368 -0.92 9.05 -15.17
C VAL A 368 0.34 8.65 -15.93
N THR A 369 0.37 8.97 -17.23
CA THR A 369 1.57 8.78 -18.07
C THR A 369 2.41 10.05 -18.13
N ASP A 370 3.67 9.95 -18.58
CA ASP A 370 4.65 11.05 -18.63
C ASP A 370 4.14 12.28 -19.41
N GLU A 371 3.23 12.09 -20.37
CA GLU A 371 2.63 13.18 -21.17
C GLU A 371 1.16 13.50 -20.79
N GLY A 372 0.65 12.95 -19.68
CA GLY A 372 -0.77 12.94 -19.36
C GLY A 372 -1.57 11.97 -20.23
N SER A 373 -2.91 11.98 -20.15
CA SER A 373 -3.81 11.11 -20.94
C SER A 373 -3.91 11.53 -22.44
N SER A 374 -2.91 12.25 -22.94
CA SER A 374 -2.85 12.82 -24.29
C SER A 374 -2.46 11.77 -25.34
N LYS A 375 -3.13 10.62 -25.36
CA LYS A 375 -3.03 9.66 -26.47
C LYS A 375 -4.33 9.65 -27.27
N PHE A 376 -4.56 10.67 -28.09
CA PHE A 376 -5.41 10.57 -29.28
C PHE A 376 -5.03 11.68 -30.27
N SER A 377 -4.06 11.38 -31.13
CA SER A 377 -3.98 11.87 -32.51
C SER A 377 -2.80 11.21 -33.22
N GLN A 378 -3.08 10.08 -33.86
CA GLN A 378 -2.60 9.79 -35.21
C GLN A 378 -3.73 9.11 -35.97
#